data_AF-A0A6J5D9P4-F1
#
_entry.id   AF-A0A6J5D9P4-F1
#
_cell.length_a   1.000
_cell.length_b   1.000
_cell.length_c   1.000
_cell.angle_alpha   90.00
_cell.angle_beta   90.00
_cell.angle_gamma   90.00
#
_symmetry.space_group_name_H-M   'P 1'
#
loop_
_entity.id
_entity.type
_entity.pdbx_description
1 polymer ?
#
loop_
_entity_poly.entity_id
_entity_poly.type
_entity_poly.pdbx_seq_one_letter_code
_entity_poly.pdbx_strand_id
1 'polypeptide(L)'
;MNGLLQSRASDVIALGTLAVLYLGGVGIALWRIRAAAPRGKAYWIVCAALLAGGAVAIGLNLSPKPGSNEMPSGFAFGTEAVLLGLVLVAAGCAWLMLRARQR
;
A
#
# COMPACT_ATOMS: atom_id res chain seq x y z
N MET A 1 20.43 -25.56 -8.21
CA MET A 1 19.12 -25.30 -8.87
C MET A 1 17.96 -25.07 -7.89
N ASN A 2 18.10 -25.34 -6.57
CA ASN A 2 17.03 -25.09 -5.59
C ASN A 2 16.83 -23.59 -5.22
N GLY A 3 17.91 -22.78 -5.30
CA GLY A 3 17.85 -21.35 -4.94
C GLY A 3 17.00 -20.48 -5.86
N LEU A 4 16.97 -20.77 -7.17
CA LEU A 4 16.15 -20.02 -8.14
C LEU A 4 14.64 -20.30 -7.99
N LEU A 5 14.28 -21.53 -7.63
CA LEU A 5 12.90 -21.92 -7.36
C LEU A 5 12.42 -21.35 -6.01
N GLN A 6 13.26 -21.41 -4.97
CA GLN A 6 12.97 -20.77 -3.69
C GLN A 6 12.81 -19.25 -3.83
N SER A 7 13.68 -18.61 -4.63
CA SER A 7 13.63 -17.17 -4.88
C SER A 7 12.37 -16.76 -5.64
N ARG A 8 11.92 -17.56 -6.62
CA ARG A 8 10.63 -17.32 -7.30
C ARG A 8 9.44 -17.53 -6.38
N ALA A 9 9.47 -18.57 -5.56
CA ALA A 9 8.39 -18.83 -4.61
C ALA A 9 8.27 -17.70 -3.58
N SER A 10 9.40 -17.22 -3.02
CA SER A 10 9.40 -16.10 -2.09
C SER A 10 8.90 -14.80 -2.73
N ASP A 11 9.25 -14.56 -4.00
CA ASP A 11 8.83 -13.37 -4.72
C ASP A 11 7.31 -13.38 -4.99
N VAL A 12 6.77 -14.52 -5.41
CA VAL A 12 5.31 -14.72 -5.60
C VAL A 12 4.56 -14.54 -4.28
N ILE A 13 5.08 -15.05 -3.17
CA ILE A 13 4.46 -14.89 -1.84
C ILE A 13 4.52 -13.43 -1.39
N ALA A 14 5.64 -12.74 -1.62
CA ALA A 14 5.80 -11.33 -1.28
C ALA A 14 4.83 -10.46 -2.10
N LEU A 15 4.78 -10.65 -3.42
CA LEU A 15 3.82 -9.97 -4.30
C LEU A 15 2.38 -10.28 -3.93
N GLY A 16 2.06 -11.55 -3.67
CA GLY A 16 0.72 -11.97 -3.26
C GLY A 16 0.27 -11.29 -1.97
N THR A 17 1.16 -11.28 -0.96
CA THR A 17 0.89 -10.64 0.33
C THR A 17 0.71 -9.13 0.17
N LEU A 18 1.59 -8.48 -0.61
CA LEU A 18 1.50 -7.05 -0.87
C LEU A 18 0.22 -6.69 -1.65
N ALA A 19 -0.20 -7.52 -2.61
CA ALA A 19 -1.45 -7.35 -3.33
C ALA A 19 -2.66 -7.44 -2.40
N VAL A 20 -2.69 -8.42 -1.50
CA VAL A 20 -3.76 -8.57 -0.50
C VAL A 20 -3.79 -7.38 0.45
N LEU A 21 -2.63 -6.97 0.96
CA LEU A 21 -2.51 -5.80 1.85
C LEU A 21 -2.96 -4.52 1.15
N TYR A 22 -2.56 -4.32 -0.11
CA TYR A 22 -2.94 -3.16 -0.90
C TYR A 22 -4.45 -3.13 -1.15
N LEU A 23 -5.05 -4.22 -1.65
CA LEU A 23 -6.49 -4.30 -1.91
C LEU A 23 -7.30 -4.18 -0.62
N GLY A 24 -6.87 -4.82 0.46
CA GLY A 24 -7.48 -4.70 1.78
C GLY A 24 -7.39 -3.27 2.33
N GLY A 25 -6.22 -2.64 2.20
CA GLY A 25 -5.97 -1.27 2.65
C GLY A 25 -6.83 -0.25 1.90
N VAL A 26 -6.86 -0.35 0.56
CA VAL A 26 -7.71 0.48 -0.30
C VAL A 26 -9.19 0.24 0.00
N GLY A 27 -9.60 -1.02 0.15
CA GLY A 27 -10.98 -1.40 0.48
C GLY A 27 -11.44 -0.82 1.82
N ILE A 28 -10.63 -0.94 2.86
CA ILE A 28 -10.90 -0.37 4.19
C ILE A 28 -10.97 1.16 4.12
N ALA A 29 -10.00 1.79 3.44
CA ALA A 29 -9.98 3.24 3.30
C ALA A 29 -11.24 3.74 2.59
N LEU A 30 -11.62 3.15 1.45
CA LEU A 30 -12.83 3.53 0.70
C LEU A 30 -14.11 3.27 1.48
N TRP A 31 -14.22 2.11 2.15
CA TRP A 31 -15.38 1.79 2.98
C TRP A 31 -15.53 2.78 4.14
N ARG A 32 -14.42 3.14 4.79
CA ARG A 32 -14.40 4.13 5.86
C ARG A 32 -14.67 5.55 5.37
N ILE A 33 -14.24 5.94 4.18
CA ILE A 33 -14.62 7.23 3.58
C ILE A 33 -16.14 7.31 3.41
N ARG A 34 -16.78 6.20 3.01
CA ARG A 34 -18.24 6.13 2.86
C ARG A 34 -18.97 6.12 4.21
N ALA A 35 -18.44 5.42 5.20
CA ALA A 35 -19.12 5.20 6.49
C ALA A 35 -18.76 6.21 7.61
N ALA A 36 -17.66 6.95 7.51
CA ALA A 36 -17.18 7.83 8.57
C ALA A 36 -17.82 9.24 8.55
N ALA A 37 -18.08 9.77 9.74
CA ALA A 37 -18.44 11.17 9.96
C ALA A 37 -17.38 12.14 9.36
N PRO A 38 -17.76 13.37 8.97
CA PRO A 38 -16.92 14.28 8.17
C PRO A 38 -15.53 14.55 8.76
N ARG A 39 -15.38 14.57 10.09
CA ARG A 39 -14.09 14.75 10.77
C ARG A 39 -13.15 13.54 10.68
N GLY A 40 -13.68 12.32 10.60
CA GLY A 40 -12.88 11.10 10.42
C GLY A 40 -12.55 10.81 8.95
N LYS A 41 -13.23 11.47 8.02
CA LYS A 41 -13.16 11.20 6.58
C LYS A 41 -11.83 11.64 5.97
N ALA A 42 -11.27 12.77 6.42
CA ALA A 42 -10.01 13.32 5.90
C ALA A 42 -8.83 12.33 6.06
N TYR A 43 -8.75 11.66 7.21
CA TYR A 43 -7.72 10.66 7.47
C TYR A 43 -7.75 9.51 6.45
N TRP A 44 -8.93 8.93 6.22
CA TRP A 44 -9.09 7.84 5.27
C TRP A 44 -8.88 8.28 3.80
N ILE A 45 -9.22 9.53 3.47
CA ILE A 45 -8.89 10.14 2.16
C ILE A 45 -7.38 10.22 1.97
N VAL A 46 -6.62 10.67 2.98
CA VAL A 46 -5.15 10.72 2.91
C VAL A 46 -4.58 9.31 2.72
N CYS A 47 -5.08 8.31 3.45
CA CYS A 47 -4.68 6.91 3.24
C CYS A 47 -4.96 6.43 1.81
N ALA A 48 -6.16 6.71 1.28
CA ALA A 48 -6.52 6.34 -0.09
C ALA A 48 -5.65 7.07 -1.13
N ALA A 49 -5.35 8.35 -0.91
CA ALA A 49 -4.50 9.15 -1.79
C ALA A 49 -3.04 8.66 -1.80
N LEU A 50 -2.50 8.25 -0.65
CA LEU A 50 -1.17 7.64 -0.56
C LEU A 50 -1.09 6.30 -1.28
N LEU A 51 -2.09 5.43 -1.09
CA LEU A 51 -2.16 4.14 -1.77
C LEU A 51 -2.32 4.29 -3.29
N ALA A 52 -3.29 5.10 -3.73
CA ALA A 52 -3.54 5.34 -5.15
C ALA A 52 -2.39 6.11 -5.82
N GLY A 53 -1.88 7.15 -5.17
CA GLY A 53 -0.75 7.94 -5.65
C GLY A 53 0.53 7.12 -5.77
N GLY A 54 0.83 6.27 -4.79
CA GLY A 54 1.96 5.37 -4.83
C GLY A 54 1.84 4.34 -5.97
N ALA A 55 0.66 3.75 -6.17
CA ALA A 55 0.42 2.82 -7.28
C ALA A 55 0.52 3.49 -8.66
N VAL A 56 0.02 4.72 -8.80
CA VAL A 56 0.17 5.51 -10.04
C VAL A 56 1.64 5.84 -10.29
N ALA A 57 2.39 6.26 -9.27
CA ALA A 57 3.82 6.54 -9.39
C ALA A 57 4.62 5.31 -9.83
N ILE A 58 4.30 4.13 -9.28
CA ILE A 58 4.86 2.85 -9.73
C ILE A 58 4.49 2.60 -11.20
N GLY A 59 3.20 2.67 -11.54
CA GLY A 59 2.67 2.36 -12.87
C GLY A 59 3.26 3.23 -13.99
N LEU A 60 3.44 4.53 -13.73
CA LEU A 60 4.03 5.47 -14.69
C LEU A 60 5.53 5.25 -14.91
N ASN A 61 6.21 4.54 -13.99
CA ASN A 61 7.65 4.28 -14.05
C ASN A 61 7.99 2.83 -14.41
N LEU A 62 7.02 2.05 -14.92
CA LEU A 62 7.22 0.67 -15.35
C LEU A 62 8.03 0.52 -16.65
N SER A 63 8.27 1.62 -17.39
CA SER A 63 9.04 1.58 -18.64
C SER A 63 10.54 1.69 -18.34
N PRO A 64 11.33 0.61 -18.48
CA PRO A 64 12.76 0.69 -18.25
C PRO A 64 13.38 1.53 -19.36
N LYS A 65 14.12 2.57 -18.99
CA LYS A 65 14.96 3.29 -19.95
C LYS A 65 15.99 2.29 -20.51
N PRO A 66 16.09 2.08 -21.84
CA PRO A 66 17.03 1.12 -22.38
C PRO A 66 18.46 1.56 -22.04
N GLY A 67 19.21 0.75 -21.29
CA GLY A 67 20.65 0.94 -21.06
C GLY A 67 21.10 1.36 -19.66
N SER A 68 20.21 1.52 -18.66
CA SER A 68 20.61 1.72 -17.25
C SER A 68 20.13 0.59 -16.36
N ASN A 69 21.03 0.00 -15.57
CA ASN A 69 20.69 -0.95 -14.49
C ASN A 69 20.19 -0.23 -13.22
N GLU A 70 19.96 1.08 -13.28
CA GLU A 70 19.43 1.87 -12.19
C GLU A 70 17.91 1.74 -12.12
N MET A 71 17.39 1.41 -10.93
CA MET A 71 15.95 1.38 -10.69
C MET A 71 15.35 2.77 -10.92
N PRO A 72 14.25 2.90 -11.69
CA PRO A 72 13.62 4.18 -11.93
C PRO A 72 13.16 4.80 -10.61
N SER A 73 13.61 6.02 -10.33
CA SER A 73 13.41 6.70 -9.05
C SER A 73 11.93 6.82 -8.64
N GLY A 74 11.01 6.90 -9.60
CA GLY A 74 9.57 6.92 -9.35
C GLY A 74 8.99 5.59 -8.82
N PHE A 75 9.63 4.46 -9.09
CA PHE A 75 9.24 3.16 -8.52
C PHE A 75 9.58 3.08 -7.03
N ALA A 76 10.77 3.54 -6.63
CA ALA A 76 11.19 3.56 -5.23
C ALA A 76 10.27 4.49 -4.41
N PHE A 77 10.06 5.71 -4.89
CA PHE A 77 9.20 6.68 -4.21
C PHE A 77 7.74 6.22 -4.12
N GLY A 78 7.22 5.59 -5.18
CA GLY A 78 5.87 5.03 -5.18
C GLY A 78 5.70 3.86 -4.20
N THR A 79 6.73 3.02 -4.04
CA THR A 79 6.72 1.91 -3.08
C THR A 79 6.70 2.42 -1.63
N GLU A 80 7.53 3.41 -1.31
CA GLU A 80 7.53 4.07 0.02
C GLU A 80 6.16 4.69 0.33
N ALA A 81 5.54 5.35 -0.65
CA ALA A 81 4.20 5.92 -0.48
C ALA A 81 3.12 4.86 -0.20
N VAL A 82 3.16 3.71 -0.88
CA VAL A 82 2.25 2.58 -0.62
C VAL A 82 2.48 2.01 0.78
N LEU A 83 3.73 1.81 1.19
CA LEU A 83 4.05 1.30 2.53
C LEU A 83 3.57 2.24 3.64
N LEU A 84 3.79 3.55 3.49
CA LEU A 84 3.28 4.56 4.41
C LEU A 84 1.74 4.54 4.46
N GLY A 85 1.08 4.42 3.32
CA GLY A 85 -0.38 4.27 3.23
C GLY A 85 -0.89 3.05 3.99
N LEU A 86 -0.21 1.89 3.86
CA LEU A 86 -0.56 0.66 4.57
C LEU A 86 -0.36 0.77 6.08
N VAL A 87 0.76 1.35 6.53
CA VAL A 87 1.04 1.59 7.96
C VAL A 87 -0.02 2.49 8.58
N LEU A 88 -0.42 3.55 7.87
CA LEU A 88 -1.51 4.42 8.33
C LEU A 88 -2.83 3.65 8.41
N VAL A 89 -3.23 2.89 7.39
CA VAL A 89 -4.46 2.08 7.47
C VAL A 89 -4.42 1.11 8.66
N ALA A 90 -3.29 0.43 8.90
CA ALA A 90 -3.13 -0.46 10.03
C ALA A 90 -3.24 0.28 11.39
N ALA A 91 -2.59 1.44 11.53
CA ALA A 91 -2.66 2.26 12.72
C ALA A 91 -4.10 2.78 12.99
N GLY A 92 -4.81 3.19 11.94
CA GLY A 92 -6.21 3.60 12.03
C GLY A 92 -7.11 2.46 12.52
N CYS A 93 -6.92 1.25 12.00
CA CYS A 93 -7.63 0.05 12.47
C CYS A 93 -7.32 -0.27 13.94
N ALA A 94 -6.04 -0.22 14.35
CA ALA A 94 -5.64 -0.45 15.73
C ALA A 94 -6.25 0.58 16.68
N TRP A 95 -6.26 1.86 16.30
CA TRP A 95 -6.86 2.94 17.08
C TRP A 95 -8.36 2.73 17.30
N LEU A 96 -9.08 2.26 16.27
CA LEU A 96 -10.51 1.97 16.37
C LEU A 96 -10.81 0.82 17.34
N MET A 97 -9.97 -0.22 17.34
CA MET A 97 -10.10 -1.33 18.31
C MET A 97 -9.78 -0.87 19.73
N LEU A 98 -8.74 -0.07 19.92
CA LEU A 98 -8.40 0.50 21.23
C LEU A 98 -9.53 1.39 21.76
N ARG A 99 -10.10 2.24 20.91
CA ARG A 99 -11.24 3.10 21.27
C ARG A 99 -12.50 2.30 21.61
N ALA A 100 -12.73 1.17 20.93
CA ALA A 100 -13.82 0.27 21.26
C ALA A 100 -13.62 -0.44 22.61
N ARG A 101 -12.37 -0.69 23.01
CA ARG A 101 -12.02 -1.30 24.30
C ARG A 101 -12.03 -0.33 25.48
N GLN A 102 -11.89 0.97 25.21
CA GLN A 102 -11.95 2.05 26.20
C GLN A 102 -13.37 2.56 26.48
N ARG A 103 -14.38 2.02 25.79
CA ARG A 103 -15.80 2.24 26.07
C ARG A 103 -16.38 1.02 26.76
#